data_AF-A0A2V6B895-F1
#
_entry.id   AF-A0A2V6B895-F1
#
_cell.length_a   1.000
_cell.length_b   1.000
_cell.length_c   1.000
_cell.angle_alpha   90.00
_cell.angle_beta   90.00
_cell.angle_gamma   90.00
#
_symmetry.space_group_name_H-M   'P 1'
#
loop_
_entity.id
_entity.type
_entity.pdbx_description
1 polymer ?
#
loop_
_entity_poly.entity_id
_entity_poly.type
_entity_poly.pdbx_seq_one_letter_code
_entity_poly.pdbx_strand_id
1 'polypeptide(L)'
;MQSAVARDRPDAVIHRDLVYKRINGRELTLDLYCPRKASGPSPVILWINAPGWSHGREEQHIPVISFLSDGYAVASNELRFSGEAPFPAQIEDCKAAVRWLRANAAKYNLDADRIGAAGHSGGGHLAWHFWRSTGAGGQWR
;
A
#
# COMPACT_ATOMS: atom_id res chain seq x y z
N MET A 1 -13.24 -21.38 -2.30
CA MET A 1 -12.60 -20.98 -1.02
C MET A 1 -11.12 -21.26 -1.17
N GLN A 2 -10.35 -20.33 -1.74
CA GLN A 2 -8.91 -20.50 -1.94
C GLN A 2 -8.15 -19.64 -0.93
N SER A 3 -7.26 -20.33 -0.23
CA SER A 3 -6.53 -19.91 0.96
C SER A 3 -5.53 -18.79 0.65
N ALA A 4 -5.47 -17.80 1.53
CA ALA A 4 -4.36 -16.85 1.62
C ALA A 4 -3.11 -17.61 2.07
N VAL A 5 -2.32 -18.12 1.13
CA VAL A 5 -1.02 -18.72 1.43
C VAL A 5 -0.03 -17.56 1.58
N ALA A 6 0.39 -17.29 2.81
CA ALA A 6 1.62 -16.54 3.05
C ALA A 6 2.75 -17.26 2.30
N ARG A 7 3.28 -16.66 1.23
CA ARG A 7 4.56 -17.11 0.66
C ARG A 7 5.62 -16.71 1.68
N ASP A 8 6.18 -17.69 2.36
CA ASP A 8 7.10 -17.45 3.47
C ASP A 8 8.38 -16.84 2.92
N ARG A 9 8.64 -15.58 3.27
CA ARG A 9 9.92 -14.92 3.07
C ARG A 9 10.63 -14.87 4.43
N PRO A 10 11.92 -15.25 4.51
CA PRO A 10 12.62 -15.27 5.79
C PRO A 10 12.69 -13.87 6.44
N ASP A 11 12.71 -12.83 5.62
CA ASP A 11 12.82 -11.41 5.99
C ASP A 11 11.48 -10.69 6.23
N ALA A 12 10.35 -11.27 5.83
CA ALA A 12 9.04 -10.62 5.94
C ALA A 12 7.89 -11.53 6.38
N VAL A 13 6.94 -10.94 7.09
CA VAL A 13 5.59 -11.47 7.28
C VAL A 13 4.68 -10.82 6.23
N ILE A 14 3.95 -11.63 5.47
CA ILE A 14 3.12 -11.15 4.37
C ILE A 14 1.64 -11.42 4.68
N HIS A 15 0.84 -10.35 4.71
CA HIS A 15 -0.62 -10.41 4.81
C HIS A 15 -1.23 -10.09 3.45
N ARG A 16 -1.96 -11.05 2.88
CA ARG A 16 -2.56 -10.93 1.56
C ARG A 16 -4.03 -10.53 1.63
N ASP A 17 -4.51 -9.89 0.57
CA ASP A 17 -5.93 -9.69 0.30
C ASP A 17 -6.70 -8.97 1.42
N LEU A 18 -6.03 -8.01 2.06
CA LEU A 18 -6.63 -7.24 3.15
C LEU A 18 -7.61 -6.22 2.56
N VAL A 19 -8.90 -6.46 2.74
CA VAL A 19 -9.95 -5.56 2.25
C VAL A 19 -9.85 -4.22 2.98
N TYR A 20 -9.52 -3.17 2.24
CA TYR A 20 -9.37 -1.82 2.79
C TYR A 20 -10.55 -0.89 2.44
N LYS A 21 -11.30 -1.22 1.38
CA LYS A 21 -12.46 -0.43 0.94
C LYS A 21 -13.50 -1.34 0.27
N ARG A 22 -14.79 -1.05 0.51
CA ARG A 22 -15.93 -1.68 -0.19
C ARG A 22 -16.76 -0.60 -0.86
N ILE A 23 -17.07 -0.77 -2.15
CA ILE A 23 -17.82 0.20 -2.97
C ILE A 23 -18.78 -0.58 -3.86
N ASN A 24 -20.10 -0.45 -3.68
CA ASN A 24 -21.10 -1.07 -4.54
C ASN A 24 -20.87 -2.59 -4.79
N GLY A 25 -20.48 -3.33 -3.75
CA GLY A 25 -20.17 -4.76 -3.85
C GLY A 25 -18.76 -5.08 -4.39
N ARG A 26 -17.98 -4.10 -4.86
CA ARG A 26 -16.56 -4.25 -5.18
C ARG A 26 -15.72 -4.08 -3.93
N GLU A 27 -14.87 -5.07 -3.65
CA GLU A 27 -13.82 -4.98 -2.65
C GLU A 27 -12.51 -4.52 -3.32
N LEU A 28 -11.83 -3.57 -2.69
CA LEU A 28 -10.45 -3.23 -3.00
C LEU A 28 -9.57 -3.76 -1.88
N THR A 29 -8.54 -4.52 -2.26
CA THR A 29 -7.63 -5.16 -1.32
C THR A 29 -6.24 -4.55 -1.37
N LEU A 30 -5.47 -4.80 -0.31
CA LEU A 30 -4.04 -4.52 -0.29
C LEU A 30 -3.28 -5.73 0.25
N ASP A 31 -2.04 -5.86 -0.20
CA ASP A 31 -1.07 -6.77 0.39
C ASP A 31 -0.11 -5.96 1.27
N LEU A 32 0.10 -6.44 2.50
CA LEU A 32 0.97 -5.80 3.48
C LEU A 32 2.18 -6.70 3.76
N TYR A 33 3.36 -6.16 3.56
CA TYR A 33 4.65 -6.80 3.81
C TYR A 33 5.27 -6.12 5.03
N CYS A 34 5.39 -6.85 6.13
CA CYS A 34 5.98 -6.36 7.37
C CYS A 34 7.37 -6.98 7.57
N PRO A 35 8.40 -6.19 7.91
CA PRO A 35 9.71 -6.74 8.22
C PRO A 35 9.64 -7.61 9.48
N ARG A 36 10.23 -8.81 9.44
CA ARG A 36 10.20 -9.75 10.58
C ARG A 36 11.05 -9.26 11.75
N LYS A 37 12.10 -8.48 11.47
CA LYS A 37 13.02 -7.91 12.46
C LYS A 37 12.86 -6.39 12.50
N ALA A 38 11.76 -5.91 13.08
CA ALA A 38 11.59 -4.49 13.38
C ALA A 38 12.02 -4.21 14.83
N SER A 39 12.72 -3.10 15.06
CA SER A 39 13.07 -2.62 16.41
C SER A 39 11.94 -1.85 17.11
N GLY A 40 10.82 -1.63 16.41
CA GLY A 40 9.65 -0.89 16.87
C GLY A 40 8.56 -0.88 15.79
N PRO A 41 7.55 0.00 15.88
CA PRO A 41 6.57 0.18 14.81
C PRO A 41 7.23 0.59 13.49
N SER A 42 6.91 -0.10 12.41
CA SER A 42 7.54 0.15 11.10
C SER A 42 6.87 1.33 10.37
N PRO A 43 7.64 2.33 9.90
CA PRO A 43 7.11 3.30 8.93
C PRO A 43 6.64 2.55 7.67
N VAL A 44 5.62 3.09 7.01
CA VAL A 44 4.93 2.39 5.91
C VAL A 44 5.16 3.11 4.60
N ILE A 45 5.40 2.35 3.53
CA ILE A 45 5.37 2.84 2.16
C ILE A 45 4.14 2.25 1.47
N LEU A 46 3.17 3.10 1.14
CA LEU A 46 2.09 2.76 0.22
C LEU A 46 2.66 2.74 -1.20
N TRP A 47 2.89 1.54 -1.73
CA TRP A 47 3.29 1.34 -3.10
C TRP A 47 2.08 1.35 -4.03
N ILE A 48 1.96 2.43 -4.81
CA ILE A 48 0.87 2.68 -5.73
C ILE A 48 1.22 2.05 -7.07
N ASN A 49 0.56 0.94 -7.41
CA ASN A 49 0.65 0.36 -8.75
C ASN A 49 -0.27 1.14 -9.69
N ALA A 50 0.28 1.70 -10.78
CA ALA A 50 -0.52 2.37 -11.77
C ALA A 50 -1.48 1.38 -12.44
N PRO A 51 -2.75 1.75 -12.67
CA PRO A 51 -3.65 0.95 -13.48
C PRO A 51 -3.08 0.83 -14.91
N GLY A 52 -2.65 -0.35 -15.31
CA GLY A 52 -2.09 -0.64 -16.64
C GLY A 52 -1.09 -1.79 -16.68
N TRP A 53 -0.59 -2.23 -15.51
CA TRP A 53 0.35 -3.35 -15.40
C TRP A 53 -0.33 -4.50 -14.67
N SER A 54 -1.14 -5.20 -15.49
CA SER A 54 -1.32 -6.65 -15.51
C SER A 54 -1.93 -7.36 -14.31
N HIS A 55 -2.75 -8.36 -14.63
CA HIS A 55 -3.41 -9.33 -13.75
C HIS A 55 -2.42 -10.26 -13.03
N GLY A 56 -1.50 -9.69 -12.26
CA GLY A 56 -0.44 -10.45 -11.60
C GLY A 56 0.30 -9.56 -10.63
N ARG A 57 0.05 -9.81 -9.34
CA ARG A 57 0.75 -9.22 -8.19
C ARG A 57 2.19 -9.71 -8.14
N GLU A 58 2.98 -9.36 -9.15
CA GLU A 58 4.35 -9.81 -9.25
C GLU A 58 5.21 -9.00 -8.29
N GLU A 59 5.61 -9.66 -7.20
CA GLU A 59 6.57 -9.17 -6.21
C GLU A 59 7.89 -8.70 -6.84
N GLN A 60 8.15 -9.06 -8.11
CA GLN A 60 9.37 -8.78 -8.86
C GLN A 60 9.53 -7.31 -9.28
N HIS A 61 8.47 -6.51 -9.28
CA HIS A 61 8.53 -5.10 -9.71
C HIS A 61 8.44 -4.07 -8.59
N ILE A 62 8.17 -4.52 -7.37
CA ILE A 62 8.10 -3.64 -6.21
C ILE A 62 9.47 -3.75 -5.50
N PRO A 63 10.16 -2.64 -5.18
CA PRO A 63 11.41 -2.65 -4.43
C PRO A 63 11.21 -3.01 -2.94
N VAL A 64 10.30 -3.96 -2.67
CA VAL A 64 9.91 -4.44 -1.34
C VAL A 64 11.12 -4.90 -0.55
N ILE A 65 12.06 -5.61 -1.21
CA ILE A 65 13.23 -6.18 -0.54
C ILE A 65 14.09 -5.07 0.09
N SER A 66 14.36 -3.99 -0.65
CA SER A 66 15.16 -2.87 -0.16
C SER A 66 14.45 -2.16 1.00
N PHE A 67 13.16 -1.87 0.87
CA PHE A 67 12.40 -1.20 1.92
C PHE A 67 12.26 -2.05 3.19
N LEU A 68 12.00 -3.34 3.06
CA LEU A 68 11.93 -4.26 4.20
C LEU A 68 13.27 -4.34 4.93
N SER A 69 14.38 -4.39 4.18
CA SER A 69 15.74 -4.42 4.76
C SER A 69 16.05 -3.15 5.56
N ASP A 70 15.50 -2.01 5.14
CA ASP A 70 15.63 -0.73 5.84
C ASP A 70 14.60 -0.56 6.99
N GLY A 71 13.77 -1.57 7.27
CA GLY A 71 12.80 -1.59 8.36
C GLY A 71 11.43 -0.97 8.03
N TYR A 72 11.18 -0.63 6.77
CA TYR A 72 9.87 -0.15 6.31
C TYR A 72 8.94 -1.31 6.02
N ALA A 73 7.67 -1.17 6.44
CA ALA A 73 6.60 -1.99 5.92
C ALA A 73 6.17 -1.47 4.54
N VAL A 74 5.75 -2.35 3.64
CA VAL A 74 5.25 -1.98 2.32
C VAL A 74 3.80 -2.41 2.19
N ALA A 75 2.93 -1.50 1.79
CA ALA A 75 1.54 -1.80 1.48
C ALA A 75 1.30 -1.60 -0.02
N SER A 76 0.87 -2.62 -0.73
CA SER A 76 0.56 -2.56 -2.17
C SER A 76 -0.94 -2.67 -2.35
N ASN A 77 -1.60 -1.61 -2.77
CA ASN A 77 -3.07 -1.56 -2.85
C ASN A 77 -3.59 -1.67 -4.29
N GLU A 78 -4.73 -2.35 -4.44
CA GLU A 78 -5.57 -2.26 -5.63
C GLU A 78 -6.24 -0.89 -5.71
N LEU A 79 -6.62 -0.46 -6.91
CA LEU A 79 -7.28 0.81 -7.19
C LEU A 79 -8.37 0.59 -8.24
N ARG A 80 -9.40 1.45 -8.25
CA ARG A 80 -10.33 1.49 -9.38
C ARG A 80 -9.61 1.94 -10.65
N PHE A 81 -9.78 1.21 -11.76
CA PHE A 81 -9.26 1.65 -13.07
C PHE A 81 -10.05 2.86 -13.59
N SER A 82 -9.47 3.66 -14.50
CA SER A 82 -10.16 4.80 -15.11
C SER A 82 -11.45 4.40 -15.84
N GLY A 83 -11.49 3.19 -16.42
CA GLY A 83 -12.69 2.61 -17.00
C GLY A 83 -13.73 2.12 -15.99
N GLU A 84 -13.33 1.89 -14.73
CA GLU A 84 -14.27 1.57 -13.63
C GLU A 84 -14.80 2.84 -12.96
N ALA A 85 -13.94 3.84 -12.75
CA ALA A 85 -14.31 5.15 -12.21
C ALA A 85 -13.35 6.25 -12.69
N PRO A 86 -13.86 7.40 -13.17
CA PRO A 86 -13.03 8.50 -13.61
C PRO A 86 -12.26 9.12 -12.42
N PHE A 87 -11.19 9.84 -12.74
CA PHE A 87 -10.48 10.66 -11.77
C PHE A 87 -11.46 11.60 -11.02
N PRO A 88 -11.36 11.79 -9.68
CA PRO A 88 -10.24 11.47 -8.79
C PRO A 88 -10.34 10.13 -8.05
N ALA A 89 -11.14 9.16 -8.52
CA ALA A 89 -11.42 7.90 -7.82
C ALA A 89 -10.16 7.16 -7.32
N GLN A 90 -9.08 7.16 -8.10
CA GLN A 90 -7.82 6.50 -7.77
C GLN A 90 -7.13 7.15 -6.57
N ILE A 91 -7.16 8.48 -6.47
CA ILE A 91 -6.59 9.22 -5.33
C ILE A 91 -7.43 8.99 -4.08
N GLU A 92 -8.75 8.90 -4.21
CA GLU A 92 -9.63 8.55 -3.09
C GLU A 92 -9.39 7.14 -2.56
N ASP A 93 -9.06 6.21 -3.44
CA ASP A 93 -8.72 4.83 -3.11
C ASP A 93 -7.37 4.79 -2.36
N CYS A 94 -6.35 5.52 -2.81
CA CYS A 94 -5.10 5.71 -2.05
C CYS A 94 -5.36 6.30 -0.66
N LYS A 95 -6.20 7.34 -0.55
CA LYS A 95 -6.59 7.93 0.75
C LYS A 95 -7.30 6.92 1.65
N ALA A 96 -8.14 6.06 1.08
CA ALA A 96 -8.80 5.01 1.84
C ALA A 96 -7.80 3.96 2.34
N ALA A 97 -6.83 3.56 1.53
CA ALA A 97 -5.76 2.65 1.95
C ALA A 97 -4.94 3.24 3.11
N VAL A 98 -4.56 4.51 3.05
CA VAL A 98 -3.85 5.18 4.16
C VAL A 98 -4.69 5.22 5.45
N ARG A 99 -5.98 5.56 5.35
CA ARG A 99 -6.88 5.52 6.52
C ARG A 99 -6.96 4.12 7.12
N TRP A 100 -7.03 3.10 6.28
CA TRP A 100 -7.07 1.72 6.73
C TRP A 100 -5.76 1.31 7.42
N LEU A 101 -4.60 1.68 6.86
CA LEU A 101 -3.29 1.41 7.46
C LEU A 101 -3.16 2.05 8.84
N ARG A 102 -3.57 3.32 8.98
CA ARG A 102 -3.60 4.00 10.29
C ARG A 102 -4.51 3.30 11.29
N ALA A 103 -5.72 2.94 10.87
CA ALA A 103 -6.69 2.26 11.74
C ALA A 103 -6.23 0.86 12.18
N ASN A 104 -5.35 0.21 11.41
CA ASN A 104 -4.84 -1.13 11.68
C ASN A 104 -3.37 -1.13 12.16
N ALA A 105 -2.78 0.04 12.43
CA ALA A 105 -1.35 0.16 12.69
C ALA A 105 -0.90 -0.68 13.89
N ALA A 106 -1.62 -0.64 15.00
CA ALA A 106 -1.32 -1.44 16.19
C ALA A 106 -1.36 -2.96 15.91
N LYS A 107 -2.29 -3.42 15.06
CA LYS A 107 -2.45 -4.84 14.71
C LYS A 107 -1.25 -5.38 13.95
N TYR A 108 -0.65 -4.57 13.09
CA TYR A 108 0.44 -4.97 12.20
C TYR A 108 1.81 -4.37 12.61
N ASN A 109 1.90 -3.76 13.80
CA ASN A 109 3.08 -3.07 14.30
C ASN A 109 3.61 -2.01 13.31
N LEU A 110 2.74 -1.13 12.85
CA LEU A 110 3.05 -0.03 11.94
C LEU A 110 3.11 1.31 12.70
N ASP A 111 3.94 2.22 12.21
CA ASP A 111 3.94 3.62 12.62
C ASP A 111 2.86 4.38 11.82
N ALA A 112 1.78 4.76 12.51
CA ALA A 112 0.61 5.43 11.89
C ALA A 112 0.90 6.87 11.44
N ASP A 113 1.93 7.49 12.01
CA ASP A 113 2.31 8.87 11.74
C ASP A 113 3.31 8.95 10.58
N ARG A 114 4.03 7.85 10.31
CA ARG A 114 5.05 7.77 9.25
C ARG A 114 4.62 6.86 8.10
N ILE A 115 3.66 7.36 7.31
CA ILE A 115 3.21 6.69 6.08
C ILE A 115 3.62 7.52 4.86
N GLY A 116 4.53 6.99 4.05
CA GLY A 116 4.93 7.49 2.73
C GLY A 116 4.16 6.81 1.60
N ALA A 117 4.30 7.33 0.37
CA ALA A 117 3.72 6.75 -0.82
C ALA A 117 4.67 6.92 -2.00
N ALA A 118 4.85 5.83 -2.76
CA ALA A 118 5.74 5.75 -3.90
C ALA A 118 5.09 4.88 -4.99
N GLY A 119 5.61 4.92 -6.20
CA GLY A 119 5.12 4.07 -7.29
C GLY A 119 5.93 4.24 -8.56
N HIS A 120 5.78 3.32 -9.50
CA HIS A 120 6.43 3.38 -10.81
C HIS A 120 5.51 3.98 -11.88
N SER A 121 6.06 4.83 -12.76
CA SER A 121 5.35 5.43 -13.90
C SER A 121 4.03 6.14 -13.49
N GLY A 122 2.87 5.70 -13.98
CA GLY A 122 1.57 6.26 -13.57
C GLY A 122 1.30 6.17 -12.06
N GLY A 123 1.95 5.25 -11.35
CA GLY A 123 1.90 5.11 -9.90
C GLY A 123 2.68 6.22 -9.20
N GLY A 124 3.81 6.65 -9.79
CA GLY A 124 4.57 7.82 -9.34
C GLY A 124 3.79 9.12 -9.58
N HIS A 125 3.10 9.23 -10.71
CA HIS A 125 2.20 10.36 -10.99
C HIS A 125 1.06 10.44 -9.96
N LEU A 126 0.41 9.30 -9.65
CA LEU A 126 -0.60 9.22 -8.60
C LEU A 126 -0.04 9.52 -7.21
N ALA A 127 1.17 9.05 -6.88
CA ALA A 127 1.83 9.36 -5.61
C ALA A 127 2.04 10.87 -5.45
N TRP A 128 2.49 11.56 -6.50
CA TRP A 128 2.64 13.01 -6.48
C TRP A 128 1.31 13.75 -6.29
N HIS A 129 0.28 13.40 -7.05
CA HIS A 129 -1.05 13.99 -6.92
C HIS A 129 -1.67 13.70 -5.54
N PHE A 130 -1.50 12.47 -5.05
CA PHE A 130 -1.95 12.05 -3.73
C PHE A 130 -1.37 12.97 -2.66
N TRP A 131 -0.03 13.13 -2.64
CA TRP A 131 0.64 13.97 -1.66
C TRP A 131 0.16 15.42 -1.67
N ARG A 132 0.07 16.04 -2.85
CA ARG A 132 -0.46 17.41 -2.98
C ARG A 132 -1.89 17.55 -2.47
N SER A 133 -2.71 16.52 -2.64
CA SER A 133 -4.11 16.52 -2.22
C SER A 133 -4.33 16.25 -0.73
N THR A 134 -3.28 15.91 0.03
CA THR A 134 -3.35 15.67 1.48
C THR A 134 -3.12 16.93 2.32
N GLY A 135 -2.77 18.06 1.69
CA GLY A 135 -2.49 19.32 2.38
C GLY A 135 -1.11 19.39 3.05
N ALA A 136 -0.32 18.30 3.04
CA ALA A 136 0.99 18.22 3.67
C ALA A 136 2.12 18.60 2.70
N GLY A 137 2.20 19.88 2.35
CA GLY A 137 3.47 20.47 1.91
C GLY A 137 4.38 20.67 3.12
N GLY A 138 5.14 19.63 3.52
CA GLY A 138 5.89 19.61 4.79
C GLY A 138 4.98 19.19 5.94
N GLN A 139 5.34 18.29 6.84
CA GLN A 139 6.57 18.25 7.58
C GLN A 139 6.92 16.79 7.87
N TRP A 140 8.16 16.42 7.55
CA TRP A 140 8.83 15.28 8.13
C TRP A 140 9.39 15.73 9.49
N ARG A 141 8.92 15.12 10.57
CA ARG A 141 9.62 15.09 11.85
C ARG A 141 9.59 13.66 12.36
#